data_AF-A0A3N4KD72-F1
#
_entry.id   AF-A0A3N4KD72-F1
#
_cell.length_a   1.000
_cell.length_b   1.000
_cell.length_c   1.000
_cell.angle_alpha   90.00
_cell.angle_beta   90.00
_cell.angle_gamma   90.00
#
_symmetry.space_group_name_H-M   'P 1'
#
loop_
_entity.id
_entity.type
_entity.pdbx_description
1 polymer ?
#
loop_
_entity_poly.entity_id
_entity_poly.type
_entity_poly.pdbx_seq_one_letter_code
_entity_poly.pdbx_strand_id
1 'polypeptide(L)' 'KHVLNAQVSIRSPCCQKWFDCAECHAEAEEHRLLQRIEMVFACKKCKKCFRKDTSVWDER' A
#
# COMPACT_ATOMS: atom_id res chain seq x y z
N LYS A 1 7.02 5.61 -13.39
CA LYS A 1 6.69 5.73 -11.94
C LYS A 1 5.32 6.38 -11.85
N HIS A 2 4.29 5.63 -11.42
CA HIS A 2 2.90 6.11 -11.39
C HIS A 2 2.66 7.20 -10.34
N VAL A 3 3.26 7.05 -9.15
CA VAL A 3 3.26 8.11 -8.12
C VAL A 3 4.66 8.67 -7.99
N LEU A 4 4.86 9.92 -8.43
CA LEU A 4 6.11 10.66 -8.23
C LEU A 4 6.26 10.99 -6.74
N ASN A 5 7.46 10.78 -6.19
CA ASN A 5 7.80 11.05 -4.79
C ASN A 5 6.91 10.33 -3.76
N ALA A 6 6.42 9.12 -4.06
CA ALA A 6 5.70 8.29 -3.09
C ALA A 6 6.50 8.14 -1.78
N GLN A 7 5.98 8.72 -0.69
CA GLN A 7 6.63 8.75 0.62
C GLN A 7 6.51 7.44 1.40
N VAL A 8 5.56 6.60 0.97
CA VAL A 8 5.25 5.31 1.55
C VAL A 8 5.24 4.23 0.47
N SER A 9 5.53 3.00 0.88
CA SER A 9 5.22 1.80 0.11
C SER A 9 4.09 1.04 0.80
N ILE A 10 3.24 0.40 0.02
CA ILE A 10 2.05 -0.32 0.44
C ILE A 10 2.34 -1.81 0.36
N ARG A 11 2.01 -2.56 1.41
CA ARG A 11 2.11 -4.02 1.39
C ARG A 11 0.82 -4.61 0.81
N SER A 12 0.93 -5.31 -0.31
CA SER A 12 -0.21 -5.98 -0.92
C SER A 12 -0.66 -7.18 -0.07
N PRO A 13 -1.95 -7.28 0.29
CA PRO A 13 -2.44 -8.36 1.15
C PRO A 13 -2.46 -9.73 0.46
N CYS A 14 -2.46 -9.76 -0.88
CA CYS A 14 -2.43 -10.98 -1.70
C CYS A 14 -1.04 -11.63 -1.76
N CYS A 15 -0.02 -10.90 -2.19
CA CYS A 15 1.33 -11.44 -2.43
C CYS A 15 2.36 -11.06 -1.35
N GLN A 16 1.96 -10.28 -0.34
CA GLN A 16 2.79 -9.80 0.77
C GLN A 16 4.02 -8.97 0.35
N LYS A 17 4.10 -8.57 -0.92
CA LYS A 17 5.15 -7.71 -1.51
C LYS A 17 4.82 -6.23 -1.32
N TRP A 18 5.85 -5.39 -1.48
CA TRP A 18 5.77 -3.94 -1.32
C TRP A 18 5.71 -3.24 -2.67
N PHE A 19 4.77 -2.31 -2.83
CA PHE A 19 4.59 -1.53 -4.05
C PHE A 19 4.33 -0.07 -3.72
N ASP A 20 4.60 0.82 -4.66
CA ASP A 20 4.34 2.26 -4.46
C ASP A 20 2.91 2.67 -4.79
N CYS A 21 2.19 1.84 -5.56
CA CYS A 21 0.79 2.05 -5.92
C CYS A 21 0.17 0.73 -6.44
N ALA A 22 -1.15 0.75 -6.68
CA ALA A 22 -1.89 -0.40 -7.21
C ALA A 22 -1.52 -0.75 -8.66
N GLU A 23 -1.16 0.26 -9.48
CA GLU A 23 -0.72 0.05 -10.86
C GLU A 23 0.60 -0.71 -10.91
N CYS A 24 1.56 -0.34 -10.06
CA CYS A 24 2.83 -1.08 -9.94
C CYS A 24 2.65 -2.54 -9.51
N HIS A 25 1.59 -2.86 -8.77
CA HIS A 25 1.24 -4.25 -8.48
C HIS A 25 0.65 -4.94 -9.71
N ALA A 26 -0.25 -4.29 -10.43
CA ALA A 26 -0.90 -4.84 -11.62
C ALA A 26 0.09 -5.10 -12.77
N GLU A 27 1.18 -4.34 -12.85
CA GLU A 27 2.26 -4.58 -13.81
C GLU A 27 3.20 -5.73 -13.41
N ALA A 28 3.37 -5.96 -12.11
CA ALA A 28 4.33 -6.92 -11.58
C ALA A 28 3.73 -8.32 -11.35
N GLU A 29 2.43 -8.38 -11.05
CA GLU A 29 1.73 -9.63 -10.70
C GLU A 29 0.59 -9.91 -11.67
N GLU A 30 0.39 -11.18 -12.02
CA GLU A 30 -0.65 -11.63 -12.96
C GLU A 30 -2.06 -11.69 -12.35
N HIS A 31 -2.23 -11.22 -11.12
CA HIS A 31 -3.50 -11.27 -10.40
C HIS A 31 -3.96 -9.88 -9.94
N ARG A 32 -5.27 -9.76 -9.70
CA ARG A 32 -5.86 -8.53 -9.17
C ARG A 32 -5.39 -8.29 -7.73
N LEU A 33 -5.18 -7.02 -7.38
CA LEU A 33 -4.91 -6.63 -5.99
C LEU A 33 -6.13 -6.96 -5.13
N LEU A 34 -5.92 -7.71 -4.05
CA LEU A 34 -6.97 -8.05 -3.10
C LEU A 34 -7.36 -6.81 -2.30
N GLN A 35 -8.66 -6.50 -2.29
CA GLN A 35 -9.20 -5.40 -1.50
C GLN A 35 -9.33 -5.81 -0.03
N ARG A 36 -8.73 -5.02 0.86
CA ARG A 36 -8.81 -5.21 2.31
C ARG A 36 -8.93 -3.84 2.97
N ILE A 37 -9.70 -3.80 4.07
CA ILE A 37 -9.97 -2.60 4.86
C ILE A 37 -8.71 -2.19 5.65
N GLU A 38 -7.99 -3.18 6.17
CA GLU A 38 -6.72 -2.96 6.85
C GLU A 38 -5.57 -2.89 5.84
N MET A 39 -5.03 -1.69 5.65
CA MET A 39 -3.89 -1.42 4.77
C MET A 39 -2.60 -1.25 5.59
N VAL A 40 -1.50 -1.83 5.11
CA VAL A 40 -0.18 -1.73 5.77
C VAL A 40 0.75 -0.89 4.89
N PHE A 41 1.35 0.13 5.50
CA PHE A 41 2.25 1.07 4.85
C PHE A 41 3.62 1.05 5.51
N ALA A 42 4.67 1.33 4.74
CA ALA A 42 6.03 1.55 5.22
C ALA A 42 6.53 2.90 4.74
N CYS A 43 6.93 3.76 5.67
CA CYS A 43 7.51 5.06 5.33
C CYS A 43 8.91 4.89 4.72
N LYS A 44 9.19 5.48 3.56
CA LYS A 44 10.51 5.38 2.92
C LYS A 44 11.60 6.18 3.66
N LYS A 45 11.21 7.26 4.35
CA LYS A 45 12.12 8.13 5.11
C LYS A 45 12.56 7.48 6.43
N CYS A 46 11.61 7.03 7.25
CA CYS A 46 11.92 6.51 8.59
C CYS A 46 11.85 4.98 8.70
N LYS A 47 11.46 4.27 7.62
CA LYS A 47 11.33 2.81 7.55
C LYS A 47 10.36 2.18 8.56
N LYS A 48 9.56 2.99 9.27
CA LYS A 48 8.52 2.50 10.17
C LYS A 48 7.32 1.97 9.37
N CYS A 49 6.85 0.80 9.77
CA CYS A 49 5.63 0.19 9.26
C CYS A 49 4.44 0.57 10.15
N PHE A 50 3.33 0.92 9.53
CA PHE A 50 2.09 1.27 10.24
C PHE A 50 0.88 0.69 9.51
N ARG A 51 -0.19 0.45 10.27
CA ARG A 51 -1.45 -0.08 9.76
C ARG A 51 -2.50 1.03 9.84
N LYS A 52 -3.24 1.23 8.75
CA LYS A 52 -4.41 2.10 8.73
C LYS A 52 -5.61 1.24 8.39
N ASP A 53 -6.61 1.30 9.26
CA ASP A 53 -7.93 0.80 8.95
C ASP A 53 -8.69 1.88 8.15
N THR A 54 -9.22 1.52 6.98
CA THR A 54 -9.95 2.45 6.10
C THR A 54 -11.45 2.44 6.32
N SER A 55 -11.99 1.57 7.19
CA SER A 55 -13.41 1.64 7.58
C SER A 55 -13.66 2.72 8.62
N VAL A 56 -12.65 3.07 9.41
CA VAL A 56 -12.72 4.14 10.40
C VAL A 56 -12.29 5.45 9.74
N TRP A 57 -13.27 6.25 9.34
CA TRP A 57 -13.06 7.64 8.93
C TRP A 57 -12.87 8.48 10.20
N ASP A 58 -11.69 9.08 10.37
CA ASP A 58 -11.39 9.91 11.55
C ASP A 58 -11.91 11.33 11.27
N GLU A 59 -13.10 11.66 11.76
CA GLU A 59 -13.80 12.95 11.56
C GLU A 59 -13.25 14.10 12.44
N ARG A 60 -11.98 14.07 12.85
CA ARG A 60 -11.42 15.05 13.82
C ARG A 60 -10.39 16.01 13.25
#